data_AF-A0A7V9H1Z4-F1
#
_entry.id   AF-A0A7V9H1Z4-F1
#
_cell.length_a   1.000
_cell.length_b   1.000
_cell.length_c   1.000
_cell.angle_alpha   90.00
_cell.angle_beta   90.00
_cell.angle_gamma   90.00
#
_symmetry.space_group_name_H-M   'P 1'
#
loop_
_entity.id
_entity.type
_entity.pdbx_description
1 polymer ?
#
loop_
_entity_poly.entity_id
_entity_poly.type
_entity_poly.pdbx_seq_one_letter_code
_entity_poly.pdbx_strand_id
1 'polypeptide(L)'
;MAEVEDEILVRRVAAGDGRALGTLYDRYAGLVYGAGTRYLGDRGLAEDLVQDVFASVWRNAGGFDPSRAGFGTWVYRITRNRATDLIRRRKARVRTVDGGSLPEPGEPDPAGDLARGFDVAAALSRLTPAHRELLVLAYFDGLSQREISTRT
;
A
#
# COMPACT_ATOMS: atom_id res chain seq x y z
N MET A 1 5.95 -22.05 14.02
CA MET A 1 6.94 -21.04 14.44
C MET A 1 6.16 -19.81 14.85
N ALA A 2 6.43 -19.23 16.03
CA ALA A 2 5.78 -17.99 16.42
C ALA A 2 6.12 -16.91 15.39
N GLU A 3 5.11 -16.27 14.78
CA GLU A 3 5.34 -15.16 13.88
C GLU A 3 5.99 -14.02 14.65
N VAL A 4 7.18 -13.59 14.21
CA VAL A 4 7.86 -12.43 14.79
C VAL A 4 6.99 -11.21 14.53
N GLU A 5 6.79 -10.40 15.54
CA GLU A 5 5.92 -9.23 15.47
C GLU A 5 6.54 -8.10 14.63
N ASP A 6 5.70 -7.34 13.91
CA ASP A 6 6.17 -6.33 12.95
C ASP A 6 6.99 -5.21 13.61
N GLU A 7 6.74 -4.90 14.89
CA GLU A 7 7.53 -3.93 15.64
C GLU A 7 8.95 -4.40 15.93
N ILE A 8 9.13 -5.70 16.15
CA ILE A 8 10.47 -6.28 16.31
C ILE A 8 11.18 -6.25 14.96
N LEU A 9 10.46 -6.59 13.88
CA LEU A 9 11.01 -6.57 12.53
C LEU A 9 11.44 -5.17 12.12
N VAL A 10 10.62 -4.14 12.31
CA VAL A 10 10.96 -2.76 11.92
C VAL A 10 12.13 -2.20 12.74
N ARG A 11 12.26 -2.57 14.03
CA ARG A 11 13.46 -2.23 14.83
C ARG A 11 14.72 -2.89 14.29
N ARG A 12 14.64 -4.15 13.84
CA ARG A 12 15.75 -4.85 13.19
C ARG A 12 16.11 -4.21 11.84
N VAL A 13 15.11 -3.78 11.07
CA VAL A 13 15.32 -3.00 9.84
C VAL A 13 16.06 -1.70 10.15
N ALA A 14 15.68 -0.99 11.21
CA ALA A 14 16.39 0.23 11.64
C ALA A 14 17.86 -0.03 12.00
N ALA A 15 18.20 -1.26 12.41
CA ALA A 15 19.57 -1.72 12.66
C ALA A 15 20.28 -2.28 11.42
N GLY A 16 19.66 -2.22 10.22
CA GLY A 16 20.25 -2.69 8.97
C GLY A 16 20.01 -4.17 8.64
N ASP A 17 19.05 -4.82 9.30
CA ASP A 17 18.71 -6.22 9.00
C ASP A 17 17.82 -6.35 7.76
N GLY A 18 18.43 -6.69 6.63
CA GLY A 18 17.73 -6.92 5.36
C GLY A 18 16.76 -8.10 5.38
N ARG A 19 16.98 -9.12 6.25
CA ARG A 19 16.04 -10.25 6.34
C ARG A 19 14.75 -9.84 7.03
N ALA A 20 14.84 -8.97 8.03
CA ALA A 20 13.67 -8.40 8.66
C ALA A 20 12.85 -7.56 7.67
N LEU A 21 13.52 -6.80 6.78
CA LEU A 21 12.83 -6.11 5.69
C LEU A 21 12.15 -7.09 4.74
N GLY A 22 12.81 -8.19 4.39
CA GLY A 22 12.23 -9.26 3.57
C GLY A 22 10.94 -9.83 4.17
N THR A 23 10.92 -10.11 5.47
CA THR A 23 9.71 -10.58 6.15
C THR A 23 8.57 -9.55 6.11
N LEU A 24 8.88 -8.26 6.33
CA LEU A 24 7.88 -7.19 6.19
C LEU A 24 7.41 -7.04 4.74
N TYR A 25 8.30 -7.24 3.77
CA TYR A 25 7.97 -7.24 2.35
C TYR A 25 6.97 -8.35 2.03
N ASP A 26 7.25 -9.59 2.41
CA ASP A 26 6.38 -10.74 2.15
C ASP A 26 4.98 -10.54 2.75
N ARG A 27 4.88 -9.89 3.92
CA ARG A 27 3.60 -9.60 4.60
C ARG A 27 2.79 -8.49 3.95
N TYR A 28 3.42 -7.41 3.52
CA TYR A 28 2.71 -6.18 3.14
C TYR A 28 2.77 -5.83 1.65
N ALA A 29 3.67 -6.42 0.85
CA ALA A 29 3.84 -6.08 -0.56
C ALA A 29 2.57 -6.30 -1.38
N GLY A 30 1.85 -7.40 -1.16
CA GLY A 30 0.57 -7.66 -1.82
C GLY A 30 -0.51 -6.61 -1.50
N LEU A 31 -0.52 -6.10 -0.27
CA LEU A 31 -1.46 -5.06 0.17
C LEU A 31 -1.12 -3.70 -0.47
N VAL A 32 0.16 -3.34 -0.48
CA VAL A 32 0.65 -2.11 -1.11
C VAL A 32 0.39 -2.16 -2.62
N TYR A 33 0.63 -3.31 -3.27
CA TYR A 33 0.32 -3.51 -4.68
C TYR A 33 -1.19 -3.39 -4.97
N GLY A 34 -2.02 -4.05 -4.18
CA GLY A 34 -3.48 -3.96 -4.29
C GLY A 34 -4.03 -2.55 -4.06
N ALA A 35 -3.39 -1.77 -3.18
CA ALA A 35 -3.72 -0.36 -3.01
C ALA A 35 -3.22 0.49 -4.20
N GLY A 36 -2.00 0.24 -4.67
CA GLY A 36 -1.39 0.94 -5.81
C GLY A 36 -2.18 0.77 -7.10
N THR A 37 -2.56 -0.46 -7.44
CA THR A 37 -3.40 -0.74 -8.61
C THR A 37 -4.74 0.00 -8.56
N ARG A 38 -5.35 0.11 -7.38
CA ARG A 38 -6.59 0.88 -7.17
C ARG A 38 -6.40 2.40 -7.25
N TYR A 39 -5.28 2.94 -6.75
CA TYR A 39 -5.02 4.38 -6.78
C TYR A 39 -4.53 4.87 -8.15
N LEU A 40 -3.71 4.06 -8.83
CA LEU A 40 -2.95 4.48 -10.00
C LEU A 40 -3.56 3.98 -11.31
N GLY A 41 -4.38 2.91 -11.26
CA GLY A 41 -4.99 2.30 -12.44
C GLY A 41 -3.97 1.68 -13.41
N ASP A 42 -2.73 1.48 -12.95
CA ASP A 42 -1.61 1.01 -13.76
C ASP A 42 -0.77 0.03 -12.93
N ARG A 43 -0.51 -1.15 -13.50
CA ARG A 43 0.19 -2.23 -12.80
C ARG A 43 1.68 -1.94 -12.62
N GLY A 44 2.33 -1.34 -13.61
CA GLY A 44 3.75 -0.97 -13.53
C GLY A 44 3.98 0.10 -12.48
N LEU A 45 3.12 1.13 -12.45
CA LEU A 45 3.18 2.14 -11.39
C LEU A 45 2.87 1.57 -10.00
N ALA A 46 2.06 0.52 -9.91
CA ALA A 46 1.82 -0.18 -8.65
C ALA A 46 3.03 -0.99 -8.18
N GLU A 47 3.78 -1.61 -9.10
CA GLU A 47 5.05 -2.28 -8.79
C GLU A 47 6.11 -1.27 -8.31
N ASP A 48 6.24 -0.15 -9.02
CA ASP A 48 7.12 0.95 -8.62
C ASP A 48 6.74 1.49 -7.24
N LEU A 49 5.43 1.64 -6.97
CA LEU A 49 4.93 2.07 -5.67
C LEU A 49 5.34 1.12 -4.55
N VAL A 50 5.25 -0.21 -4.77
CA VAL A 50 5.72 -1.20 -3.80
C VAL A 50 7.20 -0.99 -3.50
N GLN A 51 8.03 -0.88 -4.54
CA GLN A 51 9.46 -0.65 -4.37
C GLN A 51 9.75 0.63 -3.58
N ASP A 52 9.09 1.74 -3.93
CA ASP A 52 9.22 3.03 -3.28
C ASP A 52 8.81 2.98 -1.80
N VAL A 53 7.73 2.27 -1.49
CA VAL A 53 7.25 2.10 -0.11
C VAL A 53 8.28 1.34 0.72
N PHE A 54 8.79 0.19 0.26
CA PHE A 54 9.76 -0.59 1.03
C PHE A 54 11.15 0.07 1.08
N ALA A 55 11.54 0.80 0.05
CA ALA A 55 12.72 1.67 0.10
C ALA A 55 12.54 2.81 1.12
N SER A 56 11.32 3.30 1.28
CA SER A 56 10.98 4.29 2.32
C SER A 56 10.98 3.66 3.72
N VAL A 57 10.47 2.44 3.87
CA VAL A 57 10.55 1.68 5.13
C VAL A 57 12.00 1.49 5.54
N TRP A 58 12.85 0.98 4.66
CA TRP A 58 14.28 0.78 4.94
C TRP A 58 14.97 2.05 5.45
N ARG A 59 14.76 3.18 4.76
CA ARG A 59 15.41 4.45 5.11
C ARG A 59 14.85 5.11 6.37
N ASN A 60 13.57 4.89 6.69
CA ASN A 60 12.88 5.62 7.76
C ASN A 60 12.43 4.73 8.92
N ALA A 61 12.86 3.47 8.97
CA ALA A 61 12.47 2.52 10.01
C ALA A 61 12.77 3.02 11.43
N GLY A 62 13.86 3.77 11.61
CA GLY A 62 14.21 4.38 12.90
C GLY A 62 13.22 5.45 13.40
N GLY A 63 12.36 5.98 12.52
CA GLY A 63 11.31 6.93 12.87
C GLY A 63 9.95 6.28 13.14
N PHE A 64 9.83 4.95 13.08
CA PHE A 64 8.60 4.26 13.45
C PHE A 64 8.39 4.32 14.97
N ASP A 65 7.19 4.75 15.37
CA ASP A 65 6.78 4.88 16.77
C ASP A 65 5.51 4.06 17.01
N PRO A 66 5.61 2.91 17.69
CA PRO A 66 4.47 2.01 17.91
C PRO A 66 3.40 2.59 18.83
N SER A 67 3.72 3.63 19.60
CA SER A 67 2.73 4.32 20.45
C SER A 67 1.74 5.16 19.64
N ARG A 68 2.10 5.52 18.39
CA ARG A 68 1.28 6.38 17.52
C ARG A 68 0.40 5.59 16.57
N ALA A 69 0.90 4.46 16.06
CA ALA A 69 0.20 3.59 15.13
C ALA A 69 0.92 2.25 14.97
N GLY A 70 0.16 1.17 14.68
CA GLY A 70 0.72 -0.09 14.24
C GLY A 70 1.48 0.02 12.91
N PHE A 71 2.31 -0.98 12.62
CA PHE A 71 3.18 -0.97 11.45
C PHE A 71 2.37 -0.94 10.14
N GLY A 72 1.27 -1.70 10.06
CA GLY A 72 0.39 -1.68 8.89
C GLY A 72 -0.15 -0.28 8.57
N THR A 73 -0.60 0.46 9.59
CA THR A 73 -1.09 1.85 9.42
C THR A 73 0.02 2.80 8.99
N TRP A 74 1.24 2.62 9.51
CA TRP A 74 2.40 3.40 9.08
C TRP A 74 2.75 3.15 7.60
N VAL A 75 2.77 1.89 7.16
CA VAL A 75 2.99 1.50 5.75
C VAL A 75 1.88 2.04 4.84
N TYR A 76 0.62 1.99 5.28
CA TYR A 76 -0.49 2.57 4.53
C TYR A 76 -0.31 4.08 4.31
N ARG A 77 0.09 4.82 5.36
CA ARG A 77 0.35 6.27 5.23
C ARG A 77 1.46 6.56 4.23
N ILE A 78 2.55 5.78 4.24
CA ILE A 78 3.62 5.90 3.25
C ILE A 78 3.06 5.65 1.84
N THR A 79 2.31 4.56 1.67
CA THR A 79 1.68 4.16 0.40
C THR A 79 0.79 5.26 -0.17
N ARG A 80 -0.13 5.79 0.64
CA ARG A 80 -1.07 6.85 0.24
C ARG A 80 -0.35 8.13 -0.18
N ASN A 81 0.67 8.53 0.58
CA ASN A 81 1.46 9.73 0.28
C ASN A 81 2.19 9.57 -1.06
N ARG A 82 2.84 8.42 -1.27
CA ARG A 82 3.57 8.11 -2.51
C ARG A 82 2.64 8.05 -3.73
N ALA A 83 1.49 7.38 -3.61
CA ALA A 83 0.50 7.32 -4.68
C ALA A 83 -0.03 8.72 -5.02
N THR A 84 -0.32 9.56 -4.02
CA THR A 84 -0.75 10.95 -4.22
C THR A 84 0.30 11.77 -4.97
N ASP A 85 1.57 11.61 -4.60
CA ASP A 85 2.67 12.28 -5.29
C ASP A 85 2.80 11.85 -6.76
N LEU A 86 2.67 10.55 -7.05
CA LEU A 86 2.69 10.02 -8.42
C LEU A 86 1.52 10.57 -9.25
N ILE A 87 0.30 10.59 -8.69
CA ILE A 87 -0.89 11.16 -9.33
C ILE A 87 -0.67 12.65 -9.62
N ARG A 88 -0.12 13.41 -8.66
CA ARG A 88 0.15 14.84 -8.82
C ARG A 88 1.18 15.10 -9.93
N ARG A 89 2.26 14.33 -9.98
CA ARG A 89 3.29 14.43 -11.02
C ARG A 89 2.73 14.12 -12.40
N ARG A 90 1.89 13.08 -12.52
CA ARG A 90 1.22 12.73 -13.77
C ARG A 90 0.31 13.86 -14.25
N LYS A 91 -0.50 14.44 -13.36
CA LYS A 91 -1.36 15.61 -13.68
C LYS A 91 -0.54 16.83 -14.12
N ALA A 92 0.59 17.11 -13.45
CA ALA A 92 1.45 18.22 -13.81
C ALA A 92 2.09 18.03 -15.21
N ARG A 93 2.54 16.81 -15.52
CA ARG A 93 3.13 16.47 -16.84
C ARG A 93 2.12 16.58 -17.98
N VAL A 94 0.85 16.25 -17.74
CA VAL A 94 -0.22 16.42 -18.74
C VAL A 94 -0.50 17.90 -19.00
N ARG A 95 -0.59 18.74 -17.96
CA ARG A 95 -0.82 20.19 -18.11
C ARG A 95 0.29 20.91 -18.88
N THR A 96 1.52 20.40 -18.86
CA THR A 96 2.65 20.99 -19.58
C THR A 96 2.74 20.58 -21.05
N VAL A 97 1.98 19.55 -21.48
CA VAL A 97 2.15 18.96 -22.84
C VAL A 97 1.06 19.39 -23.82
N ASP A 98 -0.22 19.53 -23.45
CA ASP A 98 -1.26 20.22 -24.26
C ASP A 98 -2.60 20.27 -23.50
N GLY A 99 -3.53 21.13 -23.91
CA GLY A 99 -4.93 21.21 -23.47
C GLY A 99 -5.80 20.01 -23.88
N GLY A 100 -5.26 18.79 -23.79
CA GLY A 100 -5.94 17.54 -24.11
C GLY A 100 -6.71 17.00 -22.91
N SER A 101 -8.00 16.69 -23.13
CA SER A 101 -8.89 16.04 -22.17
C SER A 101 -8.22 14.84 -21.49
N LEU A 102 -8.42 14.76 -20.17
CA LEU A 102 -8.10 13.58 -19.38
C LEU A 102 -8.71 12.34 -20.06
N PRO A 103 -8.01 11.20 -20.12
CA PRO A 103 -8.70 9.93 -19.99
C PRO A 103 -9.36 9.96 -18.62
N GLU A 104 -10.68 9.83 -18.57
CA GLU A 104 -11.40 9.37 -17.38
C GLU A 104 -10.59 8.21 -16.75
N PRO A 105 -10.52 8.10 -15.40
CA PRO A 105 -9.86 6.97 -14.76
C PRO A 105 -10.38 5.69 -15.42
N GLY A 106 -9.50 5.03 -16.19
CA GLY A 106 -9.88 3.91 -17.03
C GLY A 106 -10.61 2.88 -16.20
N GLU A 107 -11.74 2.41 -16.73
CA GLU A 107 -12.40 1.24 -16.19
C GLU A 107 -11.35 0.14 -15.96
N PRO A 108 -11.36 -0.53 -14.80
CA PRO A 108 -10.40 -1.57 -14.54
C PRO A 108 -10.54 -2.63 -15.62
N ASP A 109 -9.45 -2.85 -16.37
CA ASP A 109 -9.32 -3.92 -17.35
C ASP A 109 -9.71 -5.25 -16.70
N PRO A 110 -10.79 -5.92 -17.16
CA PRO A 110 -11.30 -7.13 -16.52
C PRO A 110 -10.50 -8.39 -16.86
N ALA A 111 -9.42 -8.32 -17.65
CA ALA A 111 -8.71 -9.49 -18.12
C ALA A 111 -7.20 -9.44 -17.82
N GLY A 112 -6.82 -9.91 -16.63
CA GLY A 112 -5.42 -10.08 -16.26
C GLY A 112 -5.23 -11.02 -15.08
N ASP A 113 -5.61 -12.28 -15.29
CA ASP A 113 -5.28 -13.49 -14.52
C ASP A 113 -5.05 -13.31 -13.01
N LEU A 114 -6.16 -13.29 -12.27
CA LEU A 114 -6.16 -13.70 -10.86
C LEU A 114 -7.16 -14.84 -10.67
N ALA A 115 -6.81 -16.02 -11.20
CA ALA A 115 -7.51 -17.24 -10.84
C ALA A 115 -7.22 -17.57 -9.36
N ARG A 116 -8.31 -17.64 -8.58
CA ARG A 116 -8.42 -18.03 -7.16
C ARG A 116 -8.37 -16.92 -6.12
N GLY A 117 -9.34 -16.03 -6.22
CA GLY A 117 -9.97 -15.40 -5.08
C GLY A 117 -11.37 -15.02 -5.54
N PHE A 118 -12.39 -15.38 -4.75
CA PHE A 118 -13.79 -15.06 -5.01
C PHE A 118 -13.99 -13.65 -5.57
N ASP A 119 -15.09 -13.48 -6.30
CA ASP A 119 -15.68 -12.31 -6.97
C ASP A 119 -15.73 -10.98 -6.16
N VAL A 120 -14.63 -10.64 -5.53
CA VAL A 120 -14.38 -9.51 -4.64
C VAL A 120 -13.93 -8.32 -5.47
N ALA A 121 -13.16 -8.55 -6.54
CA ALA A 121 -12.79 -7.49 -7.48
C ALA A 121 -14.04 -6.86 -8.14
N ALA A 122 -15.02 -7.67 -8.56
CA ALA A 122 -16.27 -7.19 -9.13
C ALA A 122 -17.27 -6.63 -8.08
N ALA A 123 -17.21 -7.09 -6.84
CA ALA A 123 -17.95 -6.48 -5.74
C ALA A 123 -17.36 -5.10 -5.33
N LEU A 124 -16.03 -4.96 -5.34
CA LEU A 124 -15.32 -3.72 -5.00
C LEU A 124 -15.34 -2.68 -6.13
N SER A 125 -15.42 -3.09 -7.39
CA SER A 125 -15.55 -2.17 -8.53
C SER A 125 -16.88 -1.38 -8.49
N ARG A 126 -17.92 -1.95 -7.87
CA ARG A 126 -19.22 -1.31 -7.61
C ARG A 126 -19.21 -0.25 -6.50
N LEU A 127 -18.11 -0.14 -5.74
CA LEU A 127 -17.96 0.87 -4.70
C LEU A 127 -17.37 2.17 -5.25
N THR A 128 -17.81 3.31 -4.74
CA THR A 128 -17.18 4.61 -5.03
C THR A 128 -15.74 4.65 -4.52
N PRO A 129 -14.85 5.47 -5.09
CA PRO A 129 -13.47 5.61 -4.63
C PRO A 129 -13.34 5.85 -3.11
N ALA A 130 -14.26 6.64 -2.54
CA ALA A 130 -14.31 6.92 -1.11
C ALA A 130 -14.64 5.68 -0.25
N HIS A 131 -15.57 4.83 -0.70
CA HIS A 131 -15.90 3.59 0.01
C HIS A 131 -14.80 2.53 -0.09
N ARG A 132 -14.05 2.49 -1.21
CA ARG A 132 -12.88 1.61 -1.35
C ARG A 132 -11.74 2.03 -0.44
N GLU A 133 -11.48 3.33 -0.32
CA GLU A 133 -10.48 3.86 0.60
C GLU A 133 -10.84 3.51 2.05
N LEU A 134 -12.13 3.54 2.39
CA LEU A 134 -12.63 3.15 3.71
C LEU A 134 -12.43 1.66 4.00
N LEU A 135 -12.59 0.77 3.01
CA LEU A 135 -12.31 -0.67 3.16
C LEU A 135 -10.82 -0.97 3.28
N VAL A 136 -9.97 -0.31 2.49
CA VAL A 136 -8.51 -0.44 2.60
C VAL A 136 -8.06 0.05 3.97
N LEU A 137 -8.56 1.21 4.40
CA LEU A 137 -8.28 1.75 5.72
C LEU A 137 -8.76 0.81 6.83
N ALA A 138 -10.00 0.31 6.77
CA ALA A 138 -10.54 -0.62 7.75
C ALA A 138 -9.75 -1.94 7.81
N TYR A 139 -9.20 -2.40 6.68
CA TYR A 139 -8.33 -3.58 6.64
C TYR A 139 -6.99 -3.31 7.33
N PHE A 140 -6.34 -2.18 7.06
CA PHE A 140 -5.08 -1.78 7.74
C PHE A 140 -5.29 -1.45 9.22
N ASP A 141 -6.41 -0.82 9.58
CA ASP A 141 -6.76 -0.49 10.95
C ASP A 141 -7.13 -1.76 11.76
N GLY A 142 -7.83 -2.71 11.13
CA GLY A 142 -8.09 -4.03 11.68
C GLY A 142 -6.83 -4.87 11.90
N LEU A 143 -5.81 -4.74 11.04
CA LEU A 143 -4.48 -5.32 11.29
C LEU A 143 -3.82 -4.65 12.49
N SER A 144 -3.83 -3.32 12.57
CA SER A 144 -3.28 -2.59 13.72
C SER A 144 -3.96 -2.98 15.04
N GLN A 145 -5.28 -3.17 15.05
CA GLN A 145 -6.02 -3.60 16.25
C GLN A 145 -5.68 -5.04 16.64
N ARG A 146 -5.55 -5.95 15.66
CA ARG A 146 -5.17 -7.34 15.89
C ARG A 146 -3.74 -7.45 16.41
N GLU A 147 -2.81 -6.69 15.83
CA GLU A 147 -1.42 -6.57 16.29
C GLU A 147 -1.38 -6.14 17.77
N ILE A 148 -2.11 -5.07 18.14
CA ILE A 148 -2.21 -4.59 19.53
C ILE A 148 -2.84 -5.62 20.46
N SER A 149 -3.90 -6.32 20.01
CA SER A 149 -4.60 -7.32 20.81
C SER A 149 -3.74 -8.53 21.17
N THR A 150 -2.70 -8.85 20.40
CA THR A 150 -1.78 -9.97 20.72
C THR A 150 -0.81 -9.64 21.85
N ARG A 151 -0.77 -8.38 22.31
CA ARG A 151 0.15 -7.88 23.34
C ARG A 151 -0.46 -7.71 24.74
N THR A 152 -1.76 -7.93 24.89
CA THR A 152 -2.47 -7.87 26.20
C THR A 152 -3.02 -9.24 26.52
#